data_AF-A0A4V1VIX7-F1
#
_entry.id   AF-A0A4V1VIX7-F1
#
_cell.length_a   1.000
_cell.length_b   1.000
_cell.length_c   1.000
_cell.angle_alpha   90.00
_cell.angle_beta   90.00
_cell.angle_gamma   90.00
#
_symmetry.space_group_name_H-M   'P 1'
#
loop_
_entity.id
_entity.type
_entity.pdbx_description
1 polymer ?
#
loop_
_entity_poly.entity_id
_entity_poly.type
_entity_poly.pdbx_seq_one_letter_code
_entity_poly.pdbx_strand_id
1 'polypeptide(L)'
;TKIELGCTKDGQILAIRTETLANVGAYLSNFSTATPTFLHGTLMSGPYKVPHVYVNVKTVFTNTAPVDAYRGAGRPEATYSLERVIDKMCRELNLDPFEVRRKNLLTPDQFPYQSPVGLLYDTGNYQATLDKAVQMADVAGFAKRAADSKARGKLRGMGLSTWIEACGIAPSNLVGILGSRVGLYDAATVRVNATGNISVMVGAHSHGQGHETVFAQIVAEKLGIPESSVEIVHGDTSKIPFGMGSYGSRSLAVCGTAMTKAVDKIIAKGKKIAAHMLEAAEGDISFEDGKFQVAGTDKAKTFGEIAFSAYVPHNYPLETLEPGLEETAFYDPANFTYPAGAYICEVEVDEGTGKVDVVAFHCADDFGNVMNPMIVEGQVHGGVGQGIGQALCEFTTYDENGQLLTGSYMDYPMPRAEDVPFYNVDYSCQTPCTHNPLGVKGCGEAGAIGSPPAVVNAVIDALQRGGHTHVTHIDMPVSPSRVWSAING
;
A
#
# COMPACT_ATOMS: atom_id res chain seq x y z
N THR A 1 14.22 13.07 -13.11
CA THR A 1 15.26 12.17 -12.57
C THR A 1 16.10 11.62 -13.71
N LYS A 2 17.42 11.54 -13.54
CA LYS A 2 18.29 10.71 -14.38
C LYS A 2 18.52 9.38 -13.66
N ILE A 3 18.31 8.27 -14.36
CA ILE A 3 18.57 6.92 -13.86
C ILE A 3 19.48 6.16 -14.82
N GLU A 4 20.43 5.41 -14.27
CA GLU A 4 21.35 4.55 -15.00
C GLU A 4 21.32 3.15 -14.35
N LEU A 5 21.30 2.12 -15.19
CA LEU A 5 21.28 0.72 -14.77
C LEU A 5 22.50 0.00 -15.36
N GLY A 6 23.29 -0.65 -14.51
CA GLY A 6 24.38 -1.55 -14.90
C GLY A 6 23.92 -3.00 -14.81
N CYS A 7 24.11 -3.78 -15.87
CA CYS A 7 23.72 -5.18 -15.94
C CYS A 7 24.71 -6.03 -16.74
N THR A 8 24.58 -7.35 -16.59
CA THR A 8 25.22 -8.32 -17.48
C THR A 8 24.44 -8.45 -18.81
N LYS A 9 25.07 -9.04 -19.84
CA LYS A 9 24.43 -9.24 -21.16
C LYS A 9 23.18 -10.11 -21.11
N ASP A 10 23.08 -11.00 -20.12
CA ASP A 10 21.95 -11.88 -19.88
C ASP A 10 20.97 -11.30 -18.83
N GLY A 11 21.03 -9.99 -18.57
CA GLY A 11 20.01 -9.26 -17.83
C GLY A 11 20.09 -9.35 -16.31
N GLN A 12 21.21 -9.78 -15.71
CA GLN A 12 21.38 -9.67 -14.26
C GLN A 12 21.70 -8.21 -13.89
N ILE A 13 20.91 -7.62 -12.99
CA ILE A 13 21.08 -6.24 -12.54
C ILE A 13 22.19 -6.19 -11.50
N LEU A 14 23.19 -5.33 -11.73
CA LEU A 14 24.38 -5.19 -10.88
C LEU A 14 24.41 -3.87 -10.14
N ALA A 15 23.93 -2.80 -10.76
CA ALA A 15 23.97 -1.48 -10.16
C ALA A 15 22.82 -0.58 -10.64
N ILE A 16 22.35 0.30 -9.75
CA ILE A 16 21.44 1.39 -10.06
C ILE A 16 22.04 2.69 -9.55
N ARG A 17 22.05 3.72 -10.40
CA ARG A 17 22.50 5.07 -10.02
C ARG A 17 21.44 6.09 -10.40
N THR A 18 21.06 6.94 -9.45
CA THR A 18 20.05 7.98 -9.67
C THR A 18 20.52 9.36 -9.23
N GLU A 19 20.14 10.35 -10.04
CA GLU A 19 20.25 11.78 -9.73
C GLU A 19 18.88 12.43 -9.93
N THR A 20 18.26 12.88 -8.85
CA THR A 20 16.93 13.47 -8.83
C THR A 20 17.02 14.95 -8.47
N LEU A 21 16.43 15.81 -9.31
CA LEU A 21 16.15 17.20 -8.98
C LEU A 21 14.65 17.29 -8.66
N ALA A 22 14.33 17.51 -7.39
CA ALA A 22 12.95 17.51 -6.89
C ALA A 22 12.47 18.93 -6.62
N ASN A 23 11.42 19.36 -7.32
CA ASN A 23 10.73 20.61 -7.01
C ASN A 23 9.90 20.43 -5.72
N VAL A 24 10.09 21.32 -4.74
CA VAL A 24 9.32 21.32 -3.47
C VAL A 24 8.34 22.49 -3.35
N GLY A 25 8.20 23.29 -4.41
CA GLY A 25 7.37 24.50 -4.43
C GLY A 25 8.02 25.68 -3.70
N ALA A 26 7.22 26.67 -3.35
CA ALA A 26 7.70 27.92 -2.75
C ALA A 26 8.14 27.79 -1.29
N TYR A 27 7.63 26.79 -0.58
CA TYR A 27 7.93 26.52 0.84
C TYR A 27 7.73 25.04 1.13
N LEU A 28 8.35 24.56 2.21
CA LEU A 28 8.27 23.16 2.60
C LEU A 28 6.94 22.88 3.32
N SER A 29 6.15 21.97 2.78
CA SER A 29 5.01 21.37 3.49
C SER A 29 5.48 20.15 4.32
N ASN A 30 4.55 19.46 4.98
CA ASN A 30 4.88 18.47 6.01
C ASN A 30 5.74 17.31 5.50
N PHE A 31 5.40 16.72 4.36
CA PHE A 31 6.17 15.61 3.77
C PHE A 31 6.94 16.00 2.49
N SER A 32 7.02 17.29 2.15
CA SER A 32 7.62 17.73 0.88
C SER A 32 9.09 17.33 0.72
N THR A 33 9.84 17.26 1.81
CA THR A 33 11.24 16.82 1.80
C THR A 33 11.36 15.31 1.91
N ALA A 34 10.55 14.66 2.76
CA ALA A 34 10.60 13.22 3.00
C ALA A 34 10.20 12.41 1.76
N THR A 35 9.21 12.90 1.01
CA THR A 35 8.68 12.27 -0.21
C THR A 35 9.76 11.99 -1.27
N PRO A 36 10.48 13.00 -1.81
CA PRO A 36 11.50 12.78 -2.82
C PRO A 36 12.82 12.23 -2.25
N THR A 37 13.03 12.24 -0.93
CA THR A 37 14.28 11.77 -0.30
C THR A 37 14.13 10.37 0.27
N PHE A 38 13.65 10.23 1.50
CA PHE A 38 13.63 8.96 2.22
C PHE A 38 12.63 7.98 1.62
N LEU A 39 11.41 8.42 1.32
CA LEU A 39 10.34 7.56 0.83
C LEU A 39 10.60 7.05 -0.61
N HIS A 40 11.36 7.83 -1.38
CA HIS A 40 11.85 7.48 -2.71
C HIS A 40 13.15 6.65 -2.65
N GLY A 41 14.19 7.21 -2.03
CA GLY A 41 15.55 6.69 -2.09
C GLY A 41 15.72 5.32 -1.45
N THR A 42 15.03 5.07 -0.34
CA THR A 42 15.10 3.78 0.39
C THR A 42 14.39 2.62 -0.31
N LEU A 43 13.76 2.88 -1.45
CA LEU A 43 13.12 1.86 -2.29
C LEU A 43 13.71 1.80 -3.70
N MET A 44 14.84 2.47 -3.96
CA MET A 44 15.51 2.43 -5.28
C MET A 44 16.16 1.08 -5.63
N SER A 45 16.14 0.09 -4.73
CA SER A 45 16.40 -1.31 -5.09
C SER A 45 15.17 -2.02 -5.69
N GLY A 46 13.97 -1.50 -5.46
CA GLY A 46 12.70 -2.17 -5.80
C GLY A 46 12.59 -3.56 -5.17
N PRO A 47 11.79 -4.46 -5.76
CA PRO A 47 11.70 -5.86 -5.35
C PRO A 47 12.90 -6.71 -5.81
N TYR A 48 13.99 -6.08 -6.28
CA TYR A 48 15.09 -6.74 -6.97
C TYR A 48 16.34 -6.92 -6.10
N LYS A 49 17.06 -8.01 -6.36
CA LYS A 49 18.40 -8.29 -5.85
C LYS A 49 19.43 -7.44 -6.61
N VAL A 50 19.66 -6.23 -6.14
CA VAL A 50 20.67 -5.31 -6.71
C VAL A 50 21.75 -5.03 -5.66
N PRO A 51 23.02 -5.41 -5.90
CA PRO A 51 24.06 -5.27 -4.89
C PRO A 51 24.56 -3.84 -4.69
N HIS A 52 24.44 -2.97 -5.69
CA HIS A 52 24.97 -1.61 -5.64
C HIS A 52 23.90 -0.59 -6.02
N VAL A 53 23.52 0.28 -5.09
CA VAL A 53 22.56 1.34 -5.36
C VAL A 53 23.12 2.67 -4.86
N TYR A 54 23.10 3.68 -5.72
CA TYR A 54 23.42 5.06 -5.39
C TYR A 54 22.22 5.95 -5.67
N VAL A 55 21.84 6.76 -4.68
CA VAL A 55 20.74 7.72 -4.77
C VAL A 55 21.24 9.10 -4.36
N ASN A 56 21.05 10.07 -5.24
CA ASN A 56 21.30 11.47 -4.96
C ASN A 56 20.05 12.30 -5.28
N VAL A 57 19.58 13.07 -4.30
CA VAL A 57 18.41 13.92 -4.43
C VAL A 57 18.78 15.35 -4.05
N LYS A 58 18.46 16.29 -4.94
CA LYS A 58 18.57 17.73 -4.69
C LYS A 58 17.17 18.33 -4.74
N THR A 59 16.71 18.88 -3.62
CA THR A 59 15.44 19.62 -3.57
C THR A 59 15.66 21.08 -3.97
N VAL A 60 14.76 21.63 -4.78
CA VAL A 60 14.81 23.04 -5.21
C VAL A 60 13.49 23.75 -4.95
N PHE A 61 13.59 24.98 -4.44
CA PHE A 61 12.45 25.88 -4.31
C PHE A 61 12.10 26.48 -5.67
N THR A 62 10.82 26.65 -5.93
CA THR A 62 10.30 27.31 -7.13
C THR A 62 9.09 28.19 -6.78
N ASN A 63 8.71 29.12 -7.64
CA ASN A 63 7.51 29.95 -7.46
C ASN A 63 6.21 29.18 -7.82
N THR A 64 6.06 27.96 -7.30
CA THR A 64 4.86 27.11 -7.49
C THR A 64 4.25 26.73 -6.15
N ALA A 65 3.02 26.20 -6.15
CA ALA A 65 2.40 25.69 -4.93
C ALA A 65 3.29 24.61 -4.26
N PRO A 66 3.30 24.52 -2.91
CA PRO A 66 4.03 23.46 -2.21
C PRO A 66 3.63 22.07 -2.68
N VAL A 67 4.61 21.20 -2.86
CA VAL A 67 4.40 19.78 -3.17
C VAL A 67 4.24 19.00 -1.88
N ASP A 68 3.23 18.14 -1.80
CA ASP A 68 3.07 17.19 -0.69
C ASP A 68 2.62 15.82 -1.20
N ALA A 69 2.45 14.88 -0.27
CA ALA A 69 2.09 13.51 -0.54
C ALA A 69 0.75 13.38 -1.30
N TYR A 70 0.82 12.77 -2.47
CA TYR A 70 -0.29 12.08 -3.11
C TYR A 70 0.03 10.58 -3.12
N ARG A 71 -1.01 9.77 -2.94
CA ARG A 71 -1.01 8.30 -2.76
C ARG A 71 0.29 7.61 -3.21
N GLY A 72 0.99 7.00 -2.26
CA GLY A 72 2.30 6.39 -2.45
C GLY A 72 3.43 7.33 -2.00
N ALA A 73 3.50 8.57 -2.50
CA ALA A 73 4.49 9.58 -2.11
C ALA A 73 5.95 9.08 -2.07
N GLY A 74 6.67 9.23 -3.19
CA GLY A 74 8.07 8.80 -3.35
C GLY A 74 8.21 7.37 -3.88
N ARG A 75 7.29 6.47 -3.48
CA ARG A 75 7.23 5.10 -4.01
C ARG A 75 6.84 5.05 -5.49
N PRO A 76 5.79 5.77 -5.95
CA PRO A 76 5.48 5.81 -7.38
C PRO A 76 6.68 6.26 -8.22
N GLU A 77 7.44 7.26 -7.77
CA GLU A 77 8.61 7.78 -8.48
C GLU A 77 9.77 6.79 -8.50
N ALA A 78 9.98 6.04 -7.40
CA ALA A 78 10.99 4.99 -7.33
C ALA A 78 10.64 3.82 -8.27
N THR A 79 9.43 3.27 -8.13
CA THR A 79 8.91 2.20 -8.98
C THR A 79 8.87 2.62 -10.45
N TYR A 80 8.41 3.82 -10.76
CA TYR A 80 8.38 4.34 -12.12
C TYR A 80 9.79 4.38 -12.72
N SER A 81 10.75 4.96 -12.00
CA SER A 81 12.14 5.04 -12.50
C SER A 81 12.74 3.65 -12.77
N LEU A 82 12.56 2.72 -11.83
CA LEU A 82 13.07 1.34 -11.92
C LEU A 82 12.43 0.57 -13.08
N GLU A 83 11.11 0.53 -13.12
CA GLU A 83 10.40 -0.27 -14.10
C GLU A 83 10.59 0.27 -15.51
N ARG A 84 10.72 1.59 -15.69
CA ARG A 84 11.02 2.20 -16.99
C ARG A 84 12.43 1.87 -17.47
N VAL A 85 13.45 1.95 -16.60
CA VAL A 85 14.83 1.66 -17.00
C VAL A 85 15.06 0.17 -17.25
N ILE A 86 14.41 -0.71 -16.48
CA ILE A 86 14.46 -2.16 -16.69
C ILE A 86 13.84 -2.53 -18.03
N ASP A 87 12.69 -1.97 -18.36
CA ASP A 87 12.02 -2.24 -19.63
C ASP A 87 12.81 -1.68 -20.83
N LYS A 88 13.47 -0.52 -20.64
CA LYS A 88 14.41 0.02 -21.63
C LYS A 88 15.60 -0.92 -21.85
N MET A 89 16.23 -1.41 -20.77
CA MET A 89 17.33 -2.38 -20.83
C MET A 89 16.90 -3.67 -21.56
N CYS A 90 15.71 -4.19 -21.28
CA CYS A 90 15.21 -5.40 -21.93
C CYS A 90 15.13 -5.22 -23.46
N ARG A 91 14.66 -4.06 -23.93
CA ARG A 91 14.62 -3.74 -25.37
C ARG A 91 16.01 -3.62 -25.97
N GLU A 92 16.93 -2.91 -25.32
CA GLU A 92 18.30 -2.71 -25.81
C GLU A 92 19.07 -4.03 -25.92
N LEU A 93 18.82 -4.99 -25.03
CA LEU A 93 19.47 -6.30 -25.01
C LEU A 93 18.66 -7.41 -25.70
N ASN A 94 17.47 -7.10 -26.22
CA ASN A 94 16.53 -8.07 -26.78
C ASN A 94 16.24 -9.25 -25.82
N LEU A 95 15.91 -8.92 -24.57
CA LEU A 95 15.58 -9.86 -23.50
C LEU A 95 14.08 -9.81 -23.20
N ASP A 96 13.54 -10.95 -22.75
CA ASP A 96 12.16 -11.02 -22.27
C ASP A 96 12.01 -10.27 -20.92
N PRO A 97 11.15 -9.24 -20.85
CA PRO A 97 10.96 -8.44 -19.63
C PRO A 97 10.40 -9.22 -18.44
N PHE A 98 9.69 -10.34 -18.67
CA PHE A 98 9.20 -11.21 -17.60
C PHE A 98 10.34 -12.07 -17.02
N GLU A 99 11.15 -12.68 -17.89
CA GLU A 99 12.28 -13.51 -17.46
C GLU A 99 13.37 -12.70 -16.75
N VAL A 100 13.64 -11.48 -17.25
CA VAL A 100 14.58 -10.56 -16.58
C VAL A 100 14.10 -10.23 -15.18
N ARG A 101 12.81 -9.94 -14.99
CA ARG A 101 12.29 -9.68 -13.63
C ARG A 101 12.36 -10.94 -12.77
N ARG A 102 11.88 -12.10 -13.25
CA ARG A 102 11.99 -13.39 -12.52
C ARG A 102 13.41 -13.65 -12.01
N LYS A 103 14.41 -13.42 -12.86
CA LYS A 103 15.83 -13.63 -12.55
C LYS A 103 16.35 -12.71 -11.44
N ASN A 104 15.82 -11.49 -11.35
CA ASN A 104 16.34 -10.47 -10.44
C ASN A 104 15.47 -10.24 -9.20
N LEU A 105 14.23 -10.71 -9.16
CA LEU A 105 13.36 -10.61 -7.98
C LEU A 105 13.98 -11.34 -6.78
N LEU A 106 13.81 -10.79 -5.58
CA LEU A 106 14.16 -11.47 -4.32
C LEU A 106 13.33 -12.75 -4.17
N THR A 107 13.94 -13.83 -3.66
CA THR A 107 13.26 -15.10 -3.38
C THR A 107 12.86 -15.22 -1.91
N PRO A 108 11.85 -16.04 -1.56
CA PRO A 108 11.34 -16.15 -0.19
C PRO A 108 12.40 -16.48 0.88
N ASP A 109 13.42 -17.27 0.53
CA ASP A 109 14.53 -17.68 1.41
C ASP A 109 15.53 -16.55 1.71
N GLN A 110 15.41 -15.40 1.05
CA GLN A 110 16.28 -14.23 1.28
C GLN A 110 15.71 -13.25 2.33
N PHE A 111 14.48 -13.47 2.82
CA PHE A 111 13.85 -12.60 3.80
C PHE A 111 14.17 -13.03 5.25
N PRO A 112 14.32 -12.08 6.19
CA PRO A 112 14.30 -10.63 5.99
C PRO A 112 15.53 -10.14 5.19
N TYR A 113 15.31 -9.25 4.22
CA TYR A 113 16.33 -8.81 3.28
C TYR A 113 16.81 -7.39 3.61
N GLN A 114 18.08 -7.24 3.95
CA GLN A 114 18.69 -5.93 4.13
C GLN A 114 18.94 -5.30 2.76
N SER A 115 18.11 -4.32 2.40
CA SER A 115 18.30 -3.56 1.16
C SER A 115 19.59 -2.73 1.21
N PRO A 116 20.33 -2.59 0.09
CA PRO A 116 21.49 -1.70 0.00
C PRO A 116 21.15 -0.23 0.22
N VAL A 117 19.85 0.15 0.18
CA VAL A 117 19.37 1.51 0.45
C VAL A 117 18.75 1.66 1.84
N GLY A 118 19.14 0.79 2.78
CA GLY A 118 19.01 1.01 4.22
C GLY A 118 17.84 0.28 4.91
N LEU A 119 16.73 0.06 4.22
CA LEU A 119 15.56 -0.59 4.82
C LEU A 119 15.68 -2.13 4.85
N LEU A 120 15.17 -2.74 5.92
CA LEU A 120 15.10 -4.19 6.09
C LEU A 120 13.70 -4.67 5.66
N TYR A 121 13.62 -5.33 4.51
CA TYR A 121 12.36 -5.90 4.00
C TYR A 121 11.97 -7.10 4.86
N ASP A 122 10.71 -7.17 5.27
CA ASP A 122 10.24 -8.13 6.28
C ASP A 122 10.06 -9.54 5.70
N THR A 123 9.19 -9.68 4.71
CA THR A 123 8.77 -10.95 4.08
C THR A 123 8.27 -10.70 2.66
N GLY A 124 8.39 -11.68 1.76
CA GLY A 124 7.77 -11.58 0.44
C GLY A 124 7.91 -12.83 -0.42
N ASN A 125 6.99 -12.98 -1.37
CA ASN A 125 7.07 -13.98 -2.45
C ASN A 125 6.70 -13.33 -3.79
N TYR A 126 7.65 -12.57 -4.34
CA TYR A 126 7.39 -11.71 -5.50
C TYR A 126 7.21 -12.49 -6.81
N GLN A 127 7.76 -13.70 -6.88
CA GLN A 127 7.57 -14.61 -8.01
C GLN A 127 6.11 -15.09 -8.05
N ALA A 128 5.49 -15.36 -6.90
CA ALA A 128 4.09 -15.75 -6.85
C ALA A 128 3.16 -14.66 -7.41
N THR A 129 3.38 -13.39 -7.06
CA THR A 129 2.58 -12.28 -7.61
C THR A 129 2.83 -12.09 -9.11
N LEU A 130 4.08 -12.21 -9.57
CA LEU A 130 4.40 -12.16 -11.01
C LEU A 130 3.73 -13.30 -11.80
N ASP A 131 3.84 -14.54 -11.32
CA ASP A 131 3.25 -15.70 -12.00
C ASP A 131 1.72 -15.61 -12.02
N LYS A 132 1.12 -15.12 -10.94
CA LYS A 132 -0.31 -14.88 -10.86
C LYS A 132 -0.77 -13.80 -11.83
N ALA A 133 -0.05 -12.68 -11.93
CA ALA A 133 -0.34 -11.64 -12.92
C ALA A 133 -0.24 -12.17 -14.35
N VAL A 134 0.81 -12.94 -14.66
CA VAL A 134 1.02 -13.59 -15.97
C VAL A 134 -0.15 -14.51 -16.34
N GLN A 135 -0.62 -15.30 -15.36
CA GLN A 135 -1.78 -16.16 -15.53
C GLN A 135 -3.06 -15.34 -15.79
N MET A 136 -3.34 -14.34 -14.96
CA MET A 136 -4.55 -13.52 -15.05
C MET A 136 -4.63 -12.72 -16.35
N ALA A 137 -3.50 -12.23 -16.84
CA ALA A 137 -3.42 -11.46 -18.07
C ALA A 137 -3.43 -12.33 -19.34
N ASP A 138 -3.41 -13.66 -19.22
CA ASP A 138 -3.27 -14.57 -20.35
C ASP A 138 -2.14 -14.11 -21.30
N VAL A 139 -0.93 -13.96 -20.75
CA VAL A 139 0.23 -13.44 -21.49
C VAL A 139 0.52 -14.28 -22.74
N ALA A 140 0.31 -15.60 -22.67
CA ALA A 140 0.48 -16.49 -23.81
C ALA A 140 -0.49 -16.17 -24.97
N GLY A 141 -1.70 -15.69 -24.67
CA GLY A 141 -2.69 -15.26 -25.67
C GLY A 141 -2.46 -13.86 -26.26
N PHE A 142 -1.49 -13.08 -25.76
CA PHE A 142 -1.29 -11.69 -26.17
C PHE A 142 -1.05 -11.53 -27.68
N ALA A 143 -0.30 -12.43 -28.30
CA ALA A 143 0.01 -12.35 -29.73
C ALA A 143 -1.26 -12.38 -30.61
N LYS A 144 -2.27 -13.14 -30.20
CA LYS A 144 -3.57 -13.19 -30.88
C LYS A 144 -4.30 -11.84 -30.74
N ARG A 145 -4.39 -11.31 -29.51
CA ARG A 145 -5.02 -10.01 -29.25
C ARG A 145 -4.34 -8.87 -30.00
N ALA A 146 -3.01 -8.88 -30.09
CA ALA A 146 -2.25 -7.90 -30.84
C ALA A 146 -2.53 -7.96 -32.35
N ALA A 147 -2.67 -9.17 -32.92
CA ALA A 147 -3.07 -9.34 -34.32
C ALA A 147 -4.49 -8.81 -34.58
N ASP A 148 -5.43 -9.03 -33.65
CA ASP A 148 -6.80 -8.54 -33.74
C ASP A 148 -6.87 -7.00 -33.68
N SER A 149 -6.08 -6.35 -32.81
CA SER A 149 -5.95 -4.89 -32.77
C SER A 149 -5.34 -4.34 -34.07
N LYS A 150 -4.30 -5.01 -34.59
CA LYS A 150 -3.68 -4.63 -35.87
C LYS A 150 -4.66 -4.71 -37.04
N ALA A 151 -5.53 -5.72 -37.08
CA ALA A 151 -6.58 -5.83 -38.08
C ALA A 151 -7.60 -4.68 -38.04
N ARG A 152 -7.73 -3.99 -36.89
CA ARG A 152 -8.54 -2.77 -36.71
C ARG A 152 -7.73 -1.47 -36.87
N GLY A 153 -6.47 -1.55 -37.31
CA GLY A 153 -5.61 -0.37 -37.47
C GLY A 153 -5.12 0.22 -36.16
N LYS A 154 -5.04 -0.57 -35.08
CA LYS A 154 -4.52 -0.15 -33.78
C LYS A 154 -3.21 -0.87 -33.45
N LEU A 155 -2.29 -0.16 -32.80
CA LEU A 155 -1.10 -0.77 -32.20
C LEU A 155 -1.46 -1.30 -30.82
N ARG A 156 -1.08 -2.54 -30.48
CA ARG A 156 -1.31 -3.11 -29.14
C ARG A 156 0.01 -3.33 -28.44
N GLY A 157 0.07 -2.95 -27.17
CA GLY A 157 1.23 -3.18 -26.32
C GLY A 157 0.84 -3.73 -24.95
N MET A 158 1.81 -4.36 -24.31
CA MET A 158 1.68 -4.91 -22.96
C MET A 158 2.83 -4.39 -22.10
N GLY A 159 2.49 -3.86 -20.93
CA GLY A 159 3.43 -3.32 -19.96
C GLY A 159 3.36 -4.06 -18.64
N LEU A 160 4.52 -4.24 -18.03
CA LEU A 160 4.70 -4.88 -16.73
C LEU A 160 5.27 -3.88 -15.74
N SER A 161 4.73 -3.91 -14.52
CA SER A 161 5.33 -3.29 -13.34
C SER A 161 5.36 -4.29 -12.20
N THR A 162 6.54 -4.58 -11.66
CA THR A 162 6.66 -5.22 -10.34
C THR A 162 7.05 -4.17 -9.32
N TRP A 163 6.27 -4.06 -8.24
CA TRP A 163 6.39 -2.98 -7.28
C TRP A 163 6.51 -3.53 -5.85
N ILE A 164 7.12 -2.73 -4.98
CA ILE A 164 7.21 -2.93 -3.54
C ILE A 164 6.94 -1.60 -2.87
N GLU A 165 6.32 -1.62 -1.70
CA GLU A 165 6.06 -0.44 -0.91
C GLU A 165 6.61 -0.60 0.51
N ALA A 166 7.10 0.48 1.12
CA ALA A 166 7.33 0.53 2.56
C ALA A 166 6.10 1.15 3.25
N CYS A 167 5.22 0.31 3.77
CA CYS A 167 3.98 0.68 4.46
C CYS A 167 4.14 0.74 5.97
N GLY A 168 3.16 1.33 6.65
CA GLY A 168 3.13 1.30 8.11
C GLY A 168 4.21 2.17 8.73
N ILE A 169 4.45 3.35 8.15
CA ILE A 169 5.59 4.22 8.43
C ILE A 169 5.86 4.32 9.95
N ALA A 170 6.84 3.52 10.40
CA ALA A 170 7.50 3.44 11.71
C ALA A 170 8.53 2.28 11.64
N PRO A 171 9.58 2.21 12.49
CA PRO A 171 9.62 2.52 13.93
C PRO A 171 9.97 3.96 14.29
N SER A 172 9.50 4.45 15.45
CA SER A 172 9.80 5.80 15.95
C SER A 172 11.30 6.09 16.06
N ASN A 173 12.11 5.13 16.48
CA ASN A 173 13.57 5.28 16.54
C ASN A 173 14.19 5.49 15.15
N LEU A 174 13.76 4.71 14.16
CA LEU A 174 14.31 4.79 12.80
C LEU A 174 13.92 6.12 12.16
N VAL A 175 12.64 6.51 12.24
CA VAL A 175 12.18 7.76 11.63
C VAL A 175 12.76 8.99 12.33
N GLY A 176 13.09 8.88 13.63
CA GLY A 176 13.87 9.90 14.34
C GLY A 176 15.29 10.06 13.77
N ILE A 177 15.97 8.96 13.46
CA ILE A 177 17.28 8.99 12.75
C ILE A 177 17.14 9.62 11.36
N LEU A 178 16.01 9.38 10.68
CA LEU A 178 15.68 9.98 9.38
C LEU A 178 15.17 11.43 9.49
N GLY A 179 15.19 12.03 10.69
CA GLY A 179 14.88 13.45 10.90
C GLY A 179 13.42 13.78 11.24
N SER A 180 12.56 12.78 11.46
CA SER A 180 11.23 13.01 12.02
C SER A 180 11.33 13.61 13.43
N ARG A 181 10.53 14.63 13.70
CA ARG A 181 10.44 15.27 15.03
C ARG A 181 9.37 14.67 15.93
N VAL A 182 8.62 13.70 15.41
CA VAL A 182 7.54 12.99 16.11
C VAL A 182 7.74 11.49 15.95
N GLY A 183 7.34 10.74 16.97
CA GLY A 183 7.19 9.29 16.84
C GLY A 183 6.06 8.95 15.86
N LEU A 184 6.08 7.74 15.31
CA LEU A 184 5.06 7.28 14.37
C LEU A 184 4.29 6.05 14.89
N TYR A 185 4.11 6.00 16.21
CA TYR A 185 3.21 5.07 16.87
C TYR A 185 1.74 5.38 16.57
N ASP A 186 0.84 4.50 16.98
CA ASP A 186 -0.59 4.81 17.08
C ASP A 186 -1.17 4.27 18.38
N ALA A 187 -2.41 4.64 18.69
CA ALA A 187 -3.07 4.30 19.93
C ALA A 187 -4.55 3.94 19.70
N ALA A 188 -5.06 3.11 20.58
CA ALA A 188 -6.47 2.79 20.65
C ALA A 188 -6.91 2.55 22.10
N THR A 189 -8.13 2.96 22.41
CA THR A 189 -8.82 2.67 23.65
C THR A 189 -10.06 1.84 23.33
N VAL A 190 -10.26 0.75 24.05
CA VAL A 190 -11.46 -0.09 23.95
C VAL A 190 -12.22 0.05 25.26
N ARG A 191 -13.45 0.55 25.19
CA ARG A 191 -14.38 0.66 26.32
C ARG A 191 -15.55 -0.28 26.10
N VAL A 192 -15.74 -1.23 27.00
CA VAL A 192 -16.89 -2.13 27.02
C VAL A 192 -17.88 -1.58 28.04
N ASN A 193 -19.08 -1.19 27.63
CA ASN A 193 -20.08 -0.66 28.56
C ASN A 193 -20.80 -1.79 29.31
N ALA A 194 -21.53 -1.44 30.37
CA ALA A 194 -22.21 -2.40 31.23
C ALA A 194 -23.22 -3.31 30.51
N THR A 195 -23.79 -2.87 29.39
CA THR A 195 -24.74 -3.64 28.55
C THR A 195 -24.03 -4.49 27.48
N GLY A 196 -22.70 -4.45 27.40
CA GLY A 196 -21.89 -5.26 26.48
C GLY A 196 -21.64 -4.64 25.11
N ASN A 197 -22.20 -3.46 24.79
CA ASN A 197 -21.77 -2.70 23.61
C ASN A 197 -20.38 -2.07 23.84
N ILE A 198 -19.65 -1.84 22.76
CA ILE A 198 -18.24 -1.45 22.80
C ILE A 198 -18.01 -0.20 22.00
N SER A 199 -17.36 0.80 22.61
CA SER A 199 -16.81 1.95 21.91
C SER A 199 -15.30 1.75 21.76
N VAL A 200 -14.80 1.85 20.52
CA VAL A 200 -13.38 1.69 20.18
C VAL A 200 -12.88 3.01 19.63
N MET A 201 -12.14 3.74 20.46
CA MET A 201 -11.58 5.03 20.12
C MET A 201 -10.20 4.83 19.51
N VAL A 202 -9.99 5.30 18.29
CA VAL A 202 -8.74 5.04 17.53
C VAL A 202 -8.09 6.35 17.09
N GLY A 203 -6.75 6.34 17.05
CA GLY A 203 -5.96 7.47 16.58
C GLY A 203 -5.84 7.59 15.05
N ALA A 204 -6.23 6.55 14.30
CA ALA A 204 -6.41 6.58 12.85
C ALA A 204 -7.68 7.36 12.45
N HIS A 205 -7.73 7.93 11.26
CA HIS A 205 -8.89 8.70 10.77
C HIS A 205 -9.35 8.24 9.38
N SER A 206 -10.63 7.95 9.25
CA SER A 206 -11.23 7.48 7.99
C SER A 206 -11.49 8.64 7.02
N HIS A 207 -11.13 8.46 5.75
CA HIS A 207 -11.45 9.34 4.63
C HIS A 207 -12.10 8.56 3.47
N GLY A 208 -12.68 7.38 3.75
CA GLY A 208 -13.32 6.51 2.76
C GLY A 208 -12.74 5.09 2.64
N GLN A 209 -11.71 4.77 3.42
CA GLN A 209 -11.05 3.45 3.39
C GLN A 209 -11.75 2.35 4.22
N GLY A 210 -12.86 2.68 4.90
CA GLY A 210 -13.72 1.70 5.57
C GLY A 210 -13.25 1.26 6.96
N HIS A 211 -12.54 2.12 7.69
CA HIS A 211 -12.06 1.83 9.06
C HIS A 211 -13.21 1.45 10.00
N GLU A 212 -14.34 2.13 9.87
CA GLU A 212 -15.54 1.91 10.68
C GLU A 212 -16.09 0.48 10.57
N THR A 213 -15.84 -0.19 9.45
CA THR A 213 -16.22 -1.58 9.21
C THR A 213 -15.08 -2.52 9.59
N VAL A 214 -13.89 -2.35 9.03
CA VAL A 214 -12.79 -3.31 9.20
C VAL A 214 -12.33 -3.39 10.65
N PHE A 215 -12.25 -2.26 11.36
CA PHE A 215 -11.86 -2.27 12.77
C PHE A 215 -12.93 -2.93 13.64
N ALA A 216 -14.21 -2.69 13.34
CA ALA A 216 -15.32 -3.34 14.04
C ALA A 216 -15.31 -4.85 13.84
N GLN A 217 -15.07 -5.32 12.60
CA GLN A 217 -14.94 -6.74 12.26
C GLN A 217 -13.85 -7.42 13.09
N ILE A 218 -12.66 -6.83 13.18
CA ILE A 218 -11.53 -7.39 13.93
C ILE A 218 -11.86 -7.48 15.43
N VAL A 219 -12.44 -6.43 16.01
CA VAL A 219 -12.81 -6.42 17.43
C VAL A 219 -13.91 -7.44 17.71
N ALA A 220 -14.92 -7.50 16.85
CA ALA A 220 -16.06 -8.40 16.97
C ALA A 220 -15.63 -9.87 16.88
N GLU A 221 -14.81 -10.23 15.89
CA GLU A 221 -14.25 -11.57 15.74
C GLU A 221 -13.42 -11.95 16.96
N LYS A 222 -12.52 -11.07 17.38
CA LYS A 222 -11.62 -11.33 18.51
C LYS A 222 -12.34 -11.48 19.85
N LEU A 223 -13.51 -10.86 20.01
CA LEU A 223 -14.34 -10.96 21.22
C LEU A 223 -15.49 -11.97 21.09
N GLY A 224 -15.71 -12.57 19.92
CA GLY A 224 -16.84 -13.47 19.67
C GLY A 224 -18.21 -12.81 19.87
N ILE A 225 -18.35 -11.54 19.46
CA ILE A 225 -19.59 -10.75 19.58
C ILE A 225 -20.09 -10.28 18.22
N PRO A 226 -21.37 -9.86 18.08
CA PRO A 226 -21.85 -9.25 16.85
C PRO A 226 -21.10 -7.95 16.50
N GLU A 227 -20.76 -7.76 15.22
CA GLU A 227 -20.15 -6.51 14.71
C GLU A 227 -20.98 -5.29 15.05
N SER A 228 -22.31 -5.40 15.01
CA SER A 228 -23.26 -4.33 15.36
C SER A 228 -23.16 -3.85 16.81
N SER A 229 -22.44 -4.57 17.67
CA SER A 229 -22.18 -4.18 19.07
C SER A 229 -20.94 -3.29 19.22
N VAL A 230 -20.18 -3.07 18.14
CA VAL A 230 -18.94 -2.31 18.13
C VAL A 230 -19.11 -0.99 17.39
N GLU A 231 -18.82 0.12 18.07
CA GLU A 231 -18.79 1.46 17.50
C GLU A 231 -17.32 1.93 17.40
N ILE A 232 -16.89 2.33 16.21
CA ILE A 232 -15.57 2.94 16.00
C ILE A 232 -15.68 4.46 16.11
N VAL A 233 -14.87 5.05 16.98
CA VAL A 233 -14.80 6.51 17.20
C VAL A 233 -13.44 7.02 16.74
N HIS A 234 -13.43 7.94 15.78
CA HIS A 234 -12.22 8.59 15.29
C HIS A 234 -12.47 10.08 14.94
N GLY A 235 -11.41 10.87 14.80
CA GLY A 235 -11.47 12.27 14.35
C GLY A 235 -11.77 13.33 15.41
N ASP A 236 -12.40 12.98 16.54
CA ASP A 236 -12.64 13.89 17.66
C ASP A 236 -11.53 13.79 18.70
N THR A 237 -10.55 14.70 18.65
CA THR A 237 -9.37 14.73 19.54
C THR A 237 -9.72 14.94 21.01
N SER A 238 -10.96 15.33 21.34
CA SER A 238 -11.44 15.38 22.73
C SER A 238 -11.86 14.01 23.28
N LYS A 239 -12.07 13.02 22.40
CA LYS A 239 -12.58 11.68 22.74
C LYS A 239 -11.57 10.56 22.53
N ILE A 240 -10.64 10.72 21.60
CA ILE A 240 -9.71 9.66 21.19
C ILE A 240 -8.34 9.80 21.84
N PRO A 241 -7.59 8.70 22.05
CA PRO A 241 -6.18 8.80 22.38
C PRO A 241 -5.41 9.45 21.23
N PHE A 242 -4.31 10.13 21.55
CA PHE A 242 -3.45 10.72 20.52
C PHE A 242 -2.84 9.61 19.66
N GLY A 243 -3.08 9.69 18.34
CA GLY A 243 -2.43 8.87 17.34
C GLY A 243 -2.02 9.72 16.14
N MET A 244 -1.28 9.09 15.23
CA MET A 244 -0.66 9.79 14.11
C MET A 244 -1.55 9.86 12.87
N GLY A 245 -2.79 9.37 12.91
CA GLY A 245 -3.71 9.44 11.80
C GLY A 245 -3.43 8.44 10.67
N SER A 246 -4.05 8.68 9.51
CA SER A 246 -4.07 7.75 8.38
C SER A 246 -3.38 8.32 7.14
N TYR A 247 -2.24 7.73 6.80
CA TYR A 247 -1.41 7.96 5.61
C TYR A 247 -0.39 6.82 5.49
N GLY A 248 0.38 6.72 4.38
CA GLY A 248 1.46 5.72 4.25
C GLY A 248 1.00 4.29 4.53
N SER A 249 -0.26 4.00 4.15
CA SER A 249 -0.97 2.76 4.34
C SER A 249 -0.83 2.14 5.74
N ARG A 250 -0.79 2.99 6.78
CA ARG A 250 -0.42 2.58 8.14
C ARG A 250 -1.55 2.14 9.04
N SER A 251 -2.79 2.51 8.73
CA SER A 251 -3.90 2.45 9.69
C SER A 251 -4.12 1.06 10.27
N LEU A 252 -4.19 0.02 9.44
CA LEU A 252 -4.45 -1.34 9.91
C LEU A 252 -3.20 -1.95 10.59
N ALA A 253 -2.02 -1.78 9.98
CA ALA A 253 -0.77 -2.33 10.50
C ALA A 253 -0.36 -1.71 11.86
N VAL A 254 -0.64 -0.42 12.08
CA VAL A 254 -0.24 0.29 13.30
C VAL A 254 -1.42 0.48 14.27
N CYS A 255 -2.45 1.22 13.86
CA CYS A 255 -3.61 1.49 14.72
C CYS A 255 -4.45 0.22 14.97
N GLY A 256 -4.66 -0.60 13.94
CA GLY A 256 -5.31 -1.92 14.10
C GLY A 256 -4.56 -2.83 15.07
N THR A 257 -3.22 -2.77 15.08
CA THR A 257 -2.42 -3.47 16.09
C THR A 257 -2.58 -2.88 17.50
N ALA A 258 -2.57 -1.55 17.64
CA ALA A 258 -2.83 -0.89 18.93
C ALA A 258 -4.22 -1.30 19.47
N MET A 259 -5.23 -1.29 18.61
CA MET A 259 -6.59 -1.75 18.91
C MET A 259 -6.61 -3.22 19.34
N THR A 260 -5.96 -4.11 18.59
CA THR A 260 -5.87 -5.54 18.93
C THR A 260 -5.23 -5.75 20.31
N LYS A 261 -4.17 -5.00 20.62
CA LYS A 261 -3.52 -5.04 21.94
C LYS A 261 -4.42 -4.50 23.06
N ALA A 262 -5.23 -3.49 22.80
CA ALA A 262 -6.21 -3.00 23.77
C ALA A 262 -7.29 -4.06 24.02
N VAL A 263 -7.77 -4.75 22.98
CA VAL A 263 -8.69 -5.90 23.12
C VAL A 263 -8.04 -7.05 23.92
N ASP A 264 -6.76 -7.35 23.68
CA ASP A 264 -6.04 -8.38 24.47
C ASP A 264 -6.01 -8.02 25.96
N LYS A 265 -5.85 -6.74 26.30
CA LYS A 265 -5.91 -6.28 27.70
C LYS A 265 -7.32 -6.40 28.28
N ILE A 266 -8.37 -6.11 27.49
CA ILE A 266 -9.77 -6.34 27.89
C ILE A 266 -10.00 -7.82 28.22
N ILE A 267 -9.53 -8.73 27.36
CA ILE A 267 -9.62 -10.18 27.59
C ILE A 267 -8.85 -10.56 28.86
N ALA A 268 -7.63 -10.05 29.04
CA ALA A 268 -6.82 -10.34 30.23
C ALA A 268 -7.50 -9.88 31.53
N LYS A 269 -8.06 -8.67 31.55
CA LYS A 269 -8.87 -8.18 32.69
C LYS A 269 -10.12 -9.05 32.88
N GLY A 270 -10.80 -9.41 31.80
CA GLY A 270 -11.96 -10.29 31.80
C GLY A 270 -11.68 -11.67 32.39
N LYS A 271 -10.51 -12.26 32.11
CA LYS A 271 -10.08 -13.55 32.71
C LYS A 271 -9.97 -13.49 34.22
N LYS A 272 -9.47 -12.39 34.77
CA LYS A 272 -9.38 -12.18 36.23
C LYS A 272 -10.77 -12.07 36.88
N ILE A 273 -11.68 -11.36 36.21
CA ILE A 273 -13.08 -11.26 36.65
C ILE A 273 -13.76 -12.63 36.60
N ALA A 274 -13.59 -13.36 35.50
CA ALA A 274 -14.15 -14.69 35.32
C ALA A 274 -13.60 -15.70 36.34
N ALA A 275 -12.30 -15.67 36.63
CA ALA A 275 -11.66 -16.51 37.64
C ALA A 275 -12.30 -16.32 39.02
N HIS A 276 -12.53 -15.06 39.41
CA HIS A 276 -13.23 -14.73 40.65
C HIS A 276 -14.68 -15.23 40.64
N MET A 277 -15.43 -14.98 39.56
CA MET A 277 -16.84 -15.40 39.44
C MET A 277 -17.04 -16.92 39.39
N LEU A 278 -16.07 -17.66 38.86
CA LEU A 278 -16.13 -19.11 38.68
C LEU A 278 -15.42 -19.89 39.80
N GLU A 279 -14.84 -19.17 40.77
CA GLU A 279 -14.04 -19.72 41.88
C GLU A 279 -12.91 -20.64 41.36
N ALA A 280 -12.18 -20.17 40.34
CA ALA A 280 -11.11 -20.89 39.67
C ALA A 280 -9.82 -20.05 39.63
N ALA A 281 -8.68 -20.68 39.35
CA ALA A 281 -7.43 -19.95 39.16
C ALA A 281 -7.42 -19.20 37.82
N GLU A 282 -6.82 -18.01 37.76
CA GLU A 282 -6.72 -17.21 36.53
C GLU A 282 -6.08 -17.99 35.37
N GLY A 283 -5.04 -18.77 35.66
CA GLY A 283 -4.35 -19.61 34.68
C GLY A 283 -5.21 -20.72 34.06
N ASP A 284 -6.30 -21.08 34.72
CA ASP A 284 -7.24 -22.09 34.24
C ASP A 284 -8.35 -21.48 33.37
N ILE A 285 -8.42 -20.14 33.22
CA ILE A 285 -9.43 -19.49 32.40
C ILE A 285 -8.95 -19.33 30.94
N SER A 286 -9.63 -20.01 30.03
CA SER A 286 -9.56 -19.75 28.59
C SER A 286 -10.60 -18.71 28.16
N PHE A 287 -10.36 -18.06 27.02
CA PHE A 287 -11.35 -17.21 26.37
C PHE A 287 -11.44 -17.60 24.89
N GLU A 288 -12.62 -18.01 24.46
CA GLU A 288 -12.90 -18.47 23.10
C GLU A 288 -14.38 -18.21 22.79
N ASP A 289 -14.71 -17.80 21.57
CA ASP A 289 -16.08 -17.57 21.08
C ASP A 289 -16.99 -16.79 22.06
N GLY A 290 -16.46 -15.71 22.62
CA GLY A 290 -17.19 -14.83 23.53
C GLY A 290 -17.48 -15.42 24.90
N LYS A 291 -16.76 -16.48 25.32
CA LYS A 291 -16.93 -17.13 26.61
C LYS A 291 -15.59 -17.28 27.33
N PHE A 292 -15.62 -17.00 28.63
CA PHE A 292 -14.55 -17.32 29.57
C PHE A 292 -14.88 -18.66 30.23
N GLN A 293 -14.03 -19.66 30.07
CA GLN A 293 -14.30 -21.05 30.51
C GLN A 293 -13.17 -21.58 31.39
N VAL A 294 -13.51 -22.35 32.43
CA VAL A 294 -12.51 -23.08 33.24
C VAL A 294 -12.07 -24.34 32.48
N ALA A 295 -10.77 -24.45 32.24
CA ALA A 295 -10.16 -25.56 31.52
C ALA A 295 -10.58 -26.93 32.09
N GLY A 296 -10.98 -27.85 31.21
CA GLY A 296 -11.40 -29.20 31.59
C GLY A 296 -12.80 -29.30 32.23
N THR A 297 -13.60 -28.23 32.22
CA THR A 297 -14.97 -28.23 32.75
C THR A 297 -15.96 -27.55 31.79
N ASP A 298 -17.25 -27.61 32.12
CA ASP A 298 -18.34 -26.88 31.45
C ASP A 298 -18.67 -25.51 32.11
N LYS A 299 -17.95 -25.14 33.18
CA LYS A 299 -18.14 -23.86 33.87
C LYS A 299 -17.66 -22.71 32.99
N ALA A 300 -18.58 -21.84 32.57
CA ALA A 300 -18.27 -20.70 31.73
C ALA A 300 -19.10 -19.45 32.09
N LYS A 301 -18.59 -18.30 31.68
CA LYS A 301 -19.28 -17.01 31.68
C LYS A 301 -19.18 -16.36 30.31
N THR A 302 -20.28 -15.80 29.84
CA THR A 302 -20.29 -15.04 28.59
C THR A 302 -19.56 -13.72 28.74
N PHE A 303 -19.09 -13.14 27.63
CA PHE A 303 -18.48 -11.82 27.60
C PHE A 303 -19.39 -10.74 28.20
N GLY A 304 -20.69 -10.82 27.94
CA GLY A 304 -21.68 -9.90 28.50
C GLY A 304 -21.81 -10.01 30.03
N GLU A 305 -21.77 -11.22 30.61
CA GLU A 305 -21.77 -11.41 32.06
C GLU A 305 -20.52 -10.82 32.72
N ILE A 306 -19.35 -11.00 32.08
CA ILE A 306 -18.09 -10.43 32.57
C ILE A 306 -18.12 -8.91 32.48
N ALA A 307 -18.60 -8.36 31.35
CA ALA A 307 -18.76 -6.92 31.17
C ALA A 307 -19.67 -6.31 32.24
N PHE A 308 -20.85 -6.89 32.47
CA PHE A 308 -21.78 -6.43 33.51
C PHE A 308 -21.15 -6.50 34.91
N SER A 309 -20.47 -7.61 35.23
CA SER A 309 -19.81 -7.77 36.54
C SER A 309 -18.71 -6.74 36.78
N ALA A 310 -18.06 -6.23 35.74
CA ALA A 310 -17.06 -5.16 35.88
C ALA A 310 -17.69 -3.85 36.40
N TYR A 311 -18.97 -3.59 36.13
CA TYR A 311 -19.67 -2.36 36.55
C TYR A 311 -20.54 -2.54 37.79
N VAL A 312 -20.79 -3.79 38.23
CA VAL A 312 -21.54 -4.10 39.45
C VAL A 312 -20.65 -4.91 40.40
N PRO A 313 -19.59 -4.30 40.97
CA PRO A 313 -18.51 -5.02 41.64
C PRO A 313 -18.87 -5.43 43.09
N HIS A 314 -20.10 -5.92 43.33
CA HIS A 314 -20.49 -6.47 44.63
C HIS A 314 -19.78 -7.80 44.93
N ASN A 315 -19.48 -8.57 43.88
CA ASN A 315 -18.69 -9.80 43.93
C ASN A 315 -17.54 -9.71 42.92
N TYR A 316 -16.49 -8.97 43.29
CA TYR A 316 -15.38 -8.56 42.42
C TYR A 316 -14.09 -8.44 43.24
N PRO A 317 -12.91 -8.77 42.69
CA PRO A 317 -11.65 -8.70 43.43
C PRO A 317 -11.14 -7.25 43.53
N LEU A 318 -11.85 -6.41 44.29
CA LEU A 318 -11.61 -4.97 44.43
C LEU A 318 -10.22 -4.60 44.97
N GLU A 319 -9.53 -5.53 45.64
CA GLU A 319 -8.18 -5.31 46.15
C GLU A 319 -7.12 -5.30 45.03
N THR A 320 -7.42 -5.90 43.88
CA THR A 320 -6.45 -6.07 42.77
C THR A 320 -6.95 -5.52 41.44
N LEU A 321 -8.26 -5.26 41.31
CA LEU A 321 -8.87 -4.74 40.10
C LEU A 321 -9.72 -3.50 40.37
N GLU A 322 -9.54 -2.49 39.52
CA GLU A 322 -10.46 -1.37 39.42
C GLU A 322 -11.76 -1.79 38.71
N PRO A 323 -12.93 -1.28 39.13
CA PRO A 323 -14.19 -1.43 38.39
C PRO A 323 -14.14 -0.90 36.95
N GLY A 324 -15.09 -1.32 36.12
CA GLY A 324 -15.19 -1.00 34.70
C GLY A 324 -14.33 -1.89 33.80
N LEU A 325 -14.58 -1.85 32.50
CA LEU A 325 -13.86 -2.66 31.51
C LEU A 325 -13.43 -1.79 30.33
N GLU A 326 -12.31 -1.09 30.53
CA GLU A 326 -11.74 -0.14 29.59
C GLU A 326 -10.22 -0.25 29.61
N GLU A 327 -9.61 -0.34 28.43
CA GLU A 327 -8.16 -0.52 28.29
C GLU A 327 -7.63 0.27 27.10
N THR A 328 -6.42 0.81 27.27
CA THR A 328 -5.72 1.56 26.23
C THR A 328 -4.40 0.88 25.88
N ALA A 329 -4.05 0.88 24.59
CA ALA A 329 -2.74 0.44 24.14
C ALA A 329 -2.15 1.40 23.11
N PHE A 330 -0.83 1.53 23.19
CA PHE A 330 0.01 2.24 22.23
C PHE A 330 0.85 1.20 21.49
N TYR A 331 1.03 1.40 20.20
CA TYR A 331 1.87 0.52 19.39
C TYR A 331 2.84 1.34 18.54
N ASP A 332 4.13 1.20 18.86
CA ASP A 332 5.23 1.59 18.01
C ASP A 332 5.72 0.35 17.24
N PRO A 333 5.57 0.29 15.91
CA PRO A 333 5.98 -0.85 15.10
C PRO A 333 7.47 -1.18 15.23
N ALA A 334 7.80 -2.46 15.14
CA ALA A 334 9.19 -2.93 15.17
C ALA A 334 9.91 -2.74 13.82
N ASN A 335 9.16 -2.68 12.71
CA ASN A 335 9.65 -2.41 11.37
C ASN A 335 8.49 -1.89 10.49
N PHE A 336 8.80 -1.47 9.26
CA PHE A 336 7.80 -1.28 8.19
C PHE A 336 7.22 -2.63 7.75
N THR A 337 6.06 -2.58 7.09
CA THR A 337 5.51 -3.72 6.34
C THR A 337 5.78 -3.53 4.85
N TYR A 338 6.05 -4.59 4.12
CA TYR A 338 6.42 -4.49 2.70
C TYR A 338 5.45 -5.26 1.80
N PRO A 339 4.27 -4.69 1.47
CA PRO A 339 3.44 -5.25 0.43
C PRO A 339 4.12 -5.07 -0.92
N ALA A 340 3.81 -5.96 -1.84
CA ALA A 340 4.40 -6.00 -3.17
C ALA A 340 3.41 -6.59 -4.16
N GLY A 341 3.65 -6.38 -5.45
CA GLY A 341 2.77 -6.91 -6.48
C GLY A 341 3.33 -6.81 -7.87
N ALA A 342 2.56 -7.35 -8.82
CA ALA A 342 2.85 -7.32 -10.24
C ALA A 342 1.60 -6.89 -11.02
N TYR A 343 1.71 -5.80 -11.77
CA TYR A 343 0.63 -5.26 -12.59
C TYR A 343 0.96 -5.43 -14.07
N ILE A 344 -0.02 -5.92 -14.82
CA ILE A 344 0.05 -6.04 -16.28
C ILE A 344 -1.05 -5.19 -16.89
N CYS A 345 -0.64 -4.29 -17.78
CA CYS A 345 -1.51 -3.39 -18.51
C CYS A 345 -1.42 -3.70 -20.01
N GLU A 346 -2.55 -3.76 -20.70
CA GLU A 346 -2.60 -3.76 -22.17
C GLU A 346 -3.25 -2.47 -22.67
N VAL A 347 -2.65 -1.89 -23.71
CA VAL A 347 -3.15 -0.67 -24.36
C VAL A 347 -3.35 -0.87 -25.84
N GLU A 348 -4.27 -0.10 -26.41
CA GLU A 348 -4.37 0.17 -27.84
C GLU A 348 -3.97 1.61 -28.12
N VAL A 349 -3.14 1.83 -29.14
CA VAL A 349 -2.73 3.16 -29.60
C VAL A 349 -3.26 3.39 -31.01
N ASP A 350 -3.95 4.51 -31.20
CA ASP A 350 -4.24 5.06 -32.51
C ASP A 350 -3.00 5.76 -33.06
N GLU A 351 -2.40 5.19 -34.11
CA GLU A 351 -1.17 5.74 -34.70
C GLU A 351 -1.38 7.13 -35.32
N GLY A 352 -2.57 7.41 -35.86
CA GLY A 352 -2.90 8.67 -36.52
C GLY A 352 -3.13 9.82 -35.54
N THR A 353 -3.62 9.54 -34.34
CA THR A 353 -3.98 10.57 -33.35
C THR A 353 -3.15 10.53 -32.07
N GLY A 354 -2.35 9.48 -31.85
CA GLY A 354 -1.65 9.21 -30.59
C GLY A 354 -2.58 8.81 -29.43
N LYS A 355 -3.88 8.60 -29.66
CA LYS A 355 -4.83 8.27 -28.59
C LYS A 355 -4.48 6.91 -28.00
N VAL A 356 -4.41 6.83 -26.67
CA VAL A 356 -4.17 5.60 -25.93
C VAL A 356 -5.46 5.18 -25.24
N ASP A 357 -5.90 3.95 -25.47
CA ASP A 357 -7.01 3.30 -24.78
C ASP A 357 -6.46 2.15 -23.92
N VAL A 358 -6.72 2.16 -22.61
CA VAL A 358 -6.34 1.03 -21.73
C VAL A 358 -7.41 -0.05 -21.85
N VAL A 359 -7.05 -1.20 -22.41
CA VAL A 359 -8.01 -2.25 -22.80
C VAL A 359 -8.05 -3.44 -21.85
N ALA A 360 -7.02 -3.60 -21.01
CA ALA A 360 -7.03 -4.58 -19.92
C ALA A 360 -6.06 -4.16 -18.82
N PHE A 361 -6.41 -4.45 -17.57
CA PHE A 361 -5.56 -4.18 -16.41
C PHE A 361 -5.71 -5.30 -15.38
N HIS A 362 -4.58 -5.92 -15.00
CA HIS A 362 -4.53 -7.05 -14.10
C HIS A 362 -3.59 -6.73 -12.93
N CYS A 363 -4.08 -6.91 -11.72
CA CYS A 363 -3.38 -6.64 -10.47
C CYS A 363 -3.23 -7.93 -9.67
N ALA A 364 -1.99 -8.35 -9.41
CA ALA A 364 -1.70 -9.38 -8.41
C ALA A 364 -0.92 -8.74 -7.26
N ASP A 365 -1.52 -8.68 -6.09
CA ASP A 365 -1.01 -7.98 -4.91
C ASP A 365 -0.78 -8.96 -3.74
N ASP A 366 0.23 -8.69 -2.92
CA ASP A 366 0.47 -9.35 -1.63
C ASP A 366 0.36 -8.32 -0.50
N PHE A 367 -0.75 -8.38 0.23
CA PHE A 367 -1.05 -7.51 1.37
C PHE A 367 -0.91 -8.23 2.72
N GLY A 368 -0.25 -9.40 2.74
CA GLY A 368 -0.31 -10.31 3.89
C GLY A 368 -1.73 -10.80 4.14
N ASN A 369 -2.16 -10.80 5.40
CA ASN A 369 -3.54 -11.16 5.74
C ASN A 369 -4.53 -10.09 5.27
N VAL A 370 -5.61 -10.53 4.61
CA VAL A 370 -6.68 -9.65 4.11
C VAL A 370 -7.90 -9.74 5.04
N MET A 371 -8.25 -8.62 5.68
CA MET A 371 -9.36 -8.56 6.64
C MET A 371 -10.72 -8.43 5.96
N ASN A 372 -10.82 -7.59 4.94
CA ASN A 372 -12.05 -7.38 4.20
C ASN A 372 -11.75 -7.33 2.69
N PRO A 373 -11.99 -8.44 1.97
CA PRO A 373 -11.65 -8.55 0.57
C PRO A 373 -12.33 -7.50 -0.33
N MET A 374 -13.60 -7.19 -0.06
CA MET A 374 -14.37 -6.18 -0.81
C MET A 374 -13.76 -4.77 -0.67
N ILE A 375 -13.33 -4.40 0.55
CA ILE A 375 -12.68 -3.10 0.78
C ILE A 375 -11.29 -3.07 0.13
N VAL A 376 -10.52 -4.16 0.20
CA VAL A 376 -9.21 -4.25 -0.46
C VAL A 376 -9.36 -4.08 -1.97
N GLU A 377 -10.29 -4.80 -2.60
CA GLU A 377 -10.58 -4.66 -4.03
C GLU A 377 -10.97 -3.21 -4.40
N GLY A 378 -11.85 -2.58 -3.61
CA GLY A 378 -12.21 -1.17 -3.79
C GLY A 378 -11.04 -0.20 -3.65
N GLN A 379 -10.11 -0.44 -2.72
CA GLN A 379 -8.89 0.35 -2.59
C GLN A 379 -7.99 0.20 -3.83
N VAL A 380 -7.79 -1.02 -4.32
CA VAL A 380 -7.01 -1.28 -5.54
C VAL A 380 -7.66 -0.59 -6.73
N HIS A 381 -8.99 -0.69 -6.91
CA HIS A 381 -9.73 -0.04 -8.00
C HIS A 381 -9.50 1.48 -8.01
N GLY A 382 -9.65 2.14 -6.86
CA GLY A 382 -9.42 3.57 -6.75
C GLY A 382 -7.97 3.95 -7.07
N GLY A 383 -7.00 3.12 -6.66
CA GLY A 383 -5.59 3.41 -6.88
C GLY A 383 -5.16 3.21 -8.32
N VAL A 384 -5.67 2.16 -8.96
CA VAL A 384 -5.43 1.89 -10.38
C VAL A 384 -6.04 3.01 -11.23
N GLY A 385 -7.25 3.46 -10.92
CA GLY A 385 -7.88 4.59 -11.62
C GLY A 385 -7.03 5.87 -11.52
N GLN A 386 -6.51 6.18 -10.34
CA GLN A 386 -5.59 7.31 -10.13
C GLN A 386 -4.27 7.15 -10.89
N GLY A 387 -3.67 5.96 -10.86
CA GLY A 387 -2.41 5.71 -11.55
C GLY A 387 -2.55 5.69 -13.08
N ILE A 388 -3.68 5.23 -13.62
CA ILE A 388 -4.03 5.36 -15.04
C ILE A 388 -4.22 6.84 -15.39
N GLY A 389 -4.95 7.60 -14.57
CA GLY A 389 -5.13 9.03 -14.76
C GLY A 389 -3.81 9.78 -14.84
N GLN A 390 -2.91 9.57 -13.88
CA GLN A 390 -1.56 10.12 -13.86
C GLN A 390 -0.74 9.73 -15.10
N ALA A 391 -0.88 8.49 -15.57
CA ALA A 391 -0.16 8.03 -16.75
C ALA A 391 -0.70 8.65 -18.03
N LEU A 392 -2.02 8.75 -18.21
CA LEU A 392 -2.64 9.12 -19.49
C LEU A 392 -2.88 10.62 -19.66
N CYS A 393 -3.30 11.31 -18.60
CA CYS A 393 -3.90 12.63 -18.78
C CYS A 393 -3.59 13.63 -17.67
N GLU A 394 -3.51 13.27 -16.40
CA GLU A 394 -3.37 14.26 -15.31
C GLU A 394 -2.01 14.98 -15.40
N PHE A 395 -2.03 16.31 -15.35
CA PHE A 395 -0.83 17.13 -15.19
C PHE A 395 -1.17 18.48 -14.56
N THR A 396 -0.25 18.98 -13.74
CA THR A 396 -0.28 20.35 -13.23
C THR A 396 0.81 21.15 -13.94
N THR A 397 0.46 22.27 -14.57
CA THR A 397 1.45 23.09 -15.30
C THR A 397 1.36 24.57 -14.98
N TYR A 398 2.53 25.20 -14.96
CA TYR A 398 2.71 26.63 -14.72
C TYR A 398 3.36 27.26 -15.94
N ASP A 399 2.95 28.49 -16.28
CA ASP A 399 3.63 29.25 -17.32
C ASP A 399 4.95 29.88 -16.82
N GLU A 400 5.65 30.56 -17.73
CA GLU A 400 6.93 31.24 -17.44
C GLU A 400 6.82 32.38 -16.41
N ASN A 401 5.60 32.88 -16.14
CA ASN A 401 5.32 33.90 -15.14
C ASN A 401 4.85 33.31 -13.81
N GLY A 402 4.83 31.97 -13.69
CA GLY A 402 4.37 31.26 -12.50
C GLY A 402 2.86 31.19 -12.34
N GLN A 403 2.07 31.43 -13.40
CA GLN A 403 0.63 31.24 -13.36
C GLN A 403 0.26 29.77 -13.53
N LEU A 404 -0.58 29.25 -12.63
CA LEU A 404 -1.13 27.90 -12.75
C LEU A 404 -2.14 27.85 -13.89
N LEU A 405 -1.82 27.13 -14.97
CA LEU A 405 -2.69 27.02 -16.14
C LEU A 405 -3.77 25.95 -15.98
N THR A 406 -3.51 24.93 -15.16
CA THR A 406 -4.42 23.81 -14.91
C THR A 406 -5.12 23.94 -13.55
N GLY A 407 -5.68 25.11 -13.29
CA GLY A 407 -6.28 25.45 -11.98
C GLY A 407 -7.73 24.99 -11.79
N SER A 408 -8.32 24.31 -12.78
CA SER A 408 -9.72 23.88 -12.77
C SER A 408 -9.89 22.53 -13.47
N TYR A 409 -11.01 21.83 -13.27
CA TYR A 409 -11.33 20.59 -14.01
C TYR A 409 -11.64 20.78 -15.49
N MET A 410 -11.69 22.03 -15.99
CA MET A 410 -11.72 22.28 -17.43
C MET A 410 -10.35 22.01 -18.06
N ASP A 411 -9.28 22.18 -17.29
CA ASP A 411 -7.89 22.17 -17.76
C ASP A 411 -7.08 21.01 -17.16
N TYR A 412 -7.40 20.60 -15.93
CA TYR A 412 -6.87 19.41 -15.26
C TYR A 412 -7.77 18.20 -15.60
N PRO A 413 -7.33 17.29 -16.47
CA PRO A 413 -8.17 16.19 -16.92
C PRO A 413 -8.23 15.09 -15.84
N MET A 414 -9.30 15.10 -15.06
CA MET A 414 -9.62 13.98 -14.17
C MET A 414 -10.03 12.75 -14.99
N PRO A 415 -9.50 11.55 -14.70
CA PRO A 415 -9.92 10.33 -15.38
C PRO A 415 -11.40 10.05 -15.14
N ARG A 416 -12.10 9.63 -16.19
CA ARG A 416 -13.52 9.27 -16.20
C ARG A 416 -13.69 7.77 -16.29
N ALA A 417 -14.93 7.31 -16.10
CA ALA A 417 -15.27 5.89 -16.20
C ALA A 417 -14.96 5.27 -17.59
N GLU A 418 -14.94 6.07 -18.65
CA GLU A 418 -14.58 5.63 -20.00
C GLU A 418 -13.07 5.55 -20.26
N ASP A 419 -12.26 6.20 -19.41
CA ASP A 419 -10.79 6.23 -19.54
C ASP A 419 -10.11 5.00 -18.89
N VAL A 420 -10.89 4.18 -18.17
CA VAL A 420 -10.40 3.03 -17.41
C VAL A 420 -11.16 1.75 -17.78
N PRO A 421 -10.50 0.59 -17.83
CA PRO A 421 -11.17 -0.69 -18.03
C PRO A 421 -11.81 -1.18 -16.72
N PHE A 422 -12.52 -2.31 -16.79
CA PHE A 422 -12.69 -3.13 -15.60
C PHE A 422 -11.34 -3.74 -15.20
N TYR A 423 -11.07 -3.73 -13.89
CA TYR A 423 -9.83 -4.27 -13.33
C TYR A 423 -10.04 -5.73 -12.91
N ASN A 424 -9.01 -6.56 -13.10
CA ASN A 424 -8.96 -7.88 -12.50
C ASN A 424 -7.98 -7.84 -11.34
N VAL A 425 -8.48 -7.96 -10.12
CA VAL A 425 -7.67 -7.88 -8.89
C VAL A 425 -7.57 -9.25 -8.24
N ASP A 426 -6.35 -9.62 -7.85
CA ASP A 426 -6.06 -10.80 -7.04
C ASP A 426 -5.15 -10.42 -5.87
N TYR A 427 -5.52 -10.88 -4.69
CA TYR A 427 -4.78 -10.72 -3.43
C TYR A 427 -4.57 -12.08 -2.75
N SER A 428 -4.54 -13.17 -3.55
CA SER A 428 -4.41 -14.54 -3.06
C SER A 428 -2.98 -14.92 -2.69
N CYS A 429 -2.00 -14.17 -3.22
CA CYS A 429 -0.60 -14.27 -2.80
C CYS A 429 -0.46 -13.64 -1.41
N GLN A 430 -0.63 -14.43 -0.36
CA GLN A 430 -0.60 -13.92 1.02
C GLN A 430 0.70 -14.33 1.72
N THR A 431 1.61 -13.37 1.92
CA THR A 431 2.80 -13.54 2.75
C THR A 431 2.65 -12.69 4.02
N PRO A 432 2.18 -13.26 5.15
CA PRO A 432 1.89 -12.48 6.34
C PRO A 432 3.11 -11.78 6.93
N CYS A 433 2.90 -10.56 7.41
CA CYS A 433 3.92 -9.85 8.17
C CYS A 433 4.21 -10.58 9.51
N THR A 434 5.47 -10.64 9.92
CA THR A 434 5.88 -11.40 11.12
C THR A 434 5.94 -10.55 12.40
N HIS A 435 5.90 -9.22 12.30
CA HIS A 435 6.15 -8.31 13.43
C HIS A 435 4.93 -7.55 13.95
N ASN A 436 3.77 -7.70 13.28
CA ASN A 436 2.48 -7.27 13.80
C ASN A 436 1.55 -8.48 13.99
N PRO A 437 0.71 -8.49 15.06
CA PRO A 437 -0.09 -9.65 15.44
C PRO A 437 -1.20 -9.99 14.45
N LEU A 438 -1.55 -9.07 13.54
CA LEU A 438 -2.59 -9.28 12.54
C LEU A 438 -2.04 -9.95 11.27
N GLY A 439 -0.72 -10.00 11.08
CA GLY A 439 -0.08 -10.50 9.86
C GLY A 439 -0.37 -9.66 8.62
N VAL A 440 -0.90 -8.44 8.81
CA VAL A 440 -1.36 -7.54 7.73
C VAL A 440 -0.21 -6.68 7.20
N LYS A 441 -0.34 -6.24 5.95
CA LYS A 441 0.47 -5.19 5.34
C LYS A 441 -0.47 -4.07 4.83
N GLY A 442 0.12 -2.96 4.37
CA GLY A 442 -0.67 -1.89 3.74
C GLY A 442 -1.19 -2.30 2.36
N CYS A 443 -2.38 -1.82 1.97
CA CYS A 443 -2.93 -1.99 0.62
C CYS A 443 -3.37 -0.67 -0.03
N GLY A 444 -3.39 0.39 0.76
CA GLY A 444 -4.06 1.63 0.44
C GLY A 444 -3.39 2.42 -0.68
N GLU A 445 -2.18 2.11 -1.13
CA GLU A 445 -1.43 2.93 -2.09
C GLU A 445 -0.97 2.16 -3.34
N ALA A 446 -1.10 0.84 -3.34
CA ALA A 446 -0.59 -0.09 -4.36
C ALA A 446 -0.94 0.33 -5.80
N GLY A 447 -2.22 0.64 -6.05
CA GLY A 447 -2.74 1.04 -7.36
C GLY A 447 -1.98 2.22 -7.97
N ALA A 448 -1.70 3.27 -7.18
CA ALA A 448 -1.01 4.47 -7.66
C ALA A 448 0.51 4.25 -7.85
N ILE A 449 1.08 3.21 -7.22
CA ILE A 449 2.51 2.88 -7.32
C ILE A 449 2.78 2.06 -8.58
N GLY A 450 2.06 0.94 -8.76
CA GLY A 450 2.32 0.00 -9.85
C GLY A 450 1.77 0.42 -11.20
N SER A 451 0.69 1.21 -11.24
CA SER A 451 -0.01 1.49 -12.49
C SER A 451 0.72 2.42 -13.45
N PRO A 452 1.32 3.54 -13.01
CA PRO A 452 1.98 4.45 -13.94
C PRO A 452 3.05 3.80 -14.82
N PRO A 453 4.02 3.03 -14.28
CA PRO A 453 4.98 2.33 -15.14
C PRO A 453 4.36 1.24 -16.00
N ALA A 454 3.35 0.51 -15.52
CA ALA A 454 2.67 -0.51 -16.32
C ALA A 454 2.03 0.10 -17.58
N VAL A 455 1.33 1.23 -17.45
CA VAL A 455 0.71 1.94 -18.58
C VAL A 455 1.76 2.48 -19.54
N VAL A 456 2.78 3.19 -19.04
CA VAL A 456 3.79 3.79 -19.93
C VAL A 456 4.63 2.71 -20.62
N ASN A 457 4.98 1.61 -19.94
CA ASN A 457 5.64 0.47 -20.58
C ASN A 457 4.77 -0.16 -21.68
N ALA A 458 3.46 -0.26 -21.46
CA ALA A 458 2.53 -0.77 -22.48
C ALA A 458 2.48 0.12 -23.72
N VAL A 459 2.46 1.45 -23.55
CA VAL A 459 2.49 2.40 -24.67
C VAL A 459 3.79 2.27 -25.46
N ILE A 460 4.94 2.26 -24.78
CA ILE A 460 6.23 2.10 -25.47
C ILE A 460 6.33 0.72 -26.17
N ASP A 461 5.84 -0.36 -25.55
CA ASP A 461 5.76 -1.67 -26.20
C ASP A 461 4.88 -1.64 -27.45
N ALA A 462 3.72 -0.98 -27.42
CA ALA A 462 2.84 -0.82 -28.58
C ALA A 462 3.55 -0.12 -29.75
N LEU A 463 4.25 0.99 -29.46
CA LEU A 463 4.98 1.77 -30.46
C LEU A 463 6.15 0.98 -31.05
N GLN A 464 6.94 0.31 -30.22
CA GLN A 464 8.06 -0.52 -30.66
C GLN A 464 7.60 -1.66 -31.58
N ARG A 465 6.52 -2.36 -31.21
CA ARG A 465 5.90 -3.41 -32.05
C ARG A 465 5.28 -2.86 -33.34
N GLY A 466 4.83 -1.61 -33.31
CA GLY A 466 4.32 -0.86 -34.45
C GLY A 466 5.39 -0.40 -35.44
N GLY A 467 6.67 -0.51 -35.09
CA GLY A 467 7.80 -0.09 -35.94
C GLY A 467 8.43 1.25 -35.55
N HIS A 468 7.91 1.93 -34.53
CA HIS A 468 8.46 3.19 -34.00
C HIS A 468 9.61 2.93 -33.03
N THR A 469 10.64 2.24 -33.51
CA THR A 469 11.76 1.75 -32.68
C THR A 469 12.64 2.88 -32.12
N HIS A 470 12.56 4.08 -32.70
CA HIS A 470 13.20 5.29 -32.19
C HIS A 470 12.58 5.80 -30.88
N VAL A 471 11.32 5.46 -30.60
CA VAL A 471 10.61 5.91 -29.40
C VAL A 471 10.97 5.00 -28.22
N THR A 472 11.98 5.41 -27.46
CA THR A 472 12.43 4.64 -26.27
C THR A 472 11.87 5.17 -24.95
N HIS A 473 11.34 6.40 -24.93
CA HIS A 473 10.80 7.05 -23.74
C HIS A 473 9.82 8.17 -24.09
N ILE A 474 8.79 8.34 -23.26
CA ILE A 474 7.86 9.46 -23.27
C ILE A 474 7.65 9.88 -21.81
N ASP A 475 7.73 11.17 -21.52
CA ASP A 475 7.41 11.69 -20.18
C ASP A 475 5.90 11.69 -19.94
N MET A 476 5.47 11.21 -18.78
CA MET A 476 4.06 11.26 -18.38
C MET A 476 3.53 12.70 -18.34
N PRO A 477 2.25 12.92 -18.69
CA PRO A 477 1.33 11.90 -19.20
C PRO A 477 1.60 11.50 -20.66
N VAL A 478 1.26 10.26 -21.05
CA VAL A 478 1.23 9.76 -22.43
C VAL A 478 -0.05 10.22 -23.14
N SER A 479 -0.27 11.54 -23.13
CA SER A 479 -1.42 12.17 -23.77
C SER A 479 -1.37 12.01 -25.30
N PRO A 480 -2.51 12.14 -26.01
CA PRO A 480 -2.54 11.99 -27.46
C PRO A 480 -1.52 12.86 -28.20
N SER A 481 -1.37 14.12 -27.78
CA SER A 481 -0.40 15.03 -28.39
C SER A 481 1.05 14.58 -28.18
N ARG A 482 1.41 14.12 -26.99
CA ARG A 482 2.78 13.68 -26.68
C ARG A 482 3.14 12.37 -27.37
N VAL A 483 2.19 11.43 -27.43
CA VAL A 483 2.37 10.16 -28.16
C VAL A 483 2.50 10.43 -29.65
N TRP A 484 1.64 11.26 -30.22
CA TRP A 484 1.70 11.65 -31.63
C TRP A 484 3.02 12.35 -31.98
N SER A 485 3.47 13.30 -31.15
CA SER A 485 4.79 13.94 -31.33
C SER A 485 5.94 12.93 -31.24
N ALA A 486 5.89 11.99 -30.29
CA ALA A 486 6.92 10.96 -30.18
C ALA A 486 7.01 10.08 -31.45
N ILE A 487 5.87 9.72 -32.04
CA ILE A 487 5.80 8.96 -33.30
C ILE A 487 6.47 9.73 -34.45
N ASN A 488 6.18 11.02 -34.59
CA ASN A 488 6.54 11.81 -35.78
C ASN A 488 7.89 12.55 -35.69
N GLY A 489 8.51 12.59 -34.51
CA GLY A 489 9.70 13.42 -34.24
C GLY A 489 9.36 14.89 -34.12
#